data_AF-A0A9X2G9C8-F1
#
_entry.id   AF-A0A9X2G9C8-F1
#
_cell.length_a   1.000
_cell.length_b   1.000
_cell.length_c   1.000
_cell.angle_alpha   90.00
_cell.angle_beta   90.00
_cell.angle_gamma   90.00
#
_symmetry.space_group_name_H-M   'P 1'
#
loop_
_entity.id
_entity.type
_entity.pdbx_description
1 polymer ?
#
loop_
_entity_poly.entity_id
_entity_poly.type
_entity_poly.pdbx_seq_one_letter_code
_entity_poly.pdbx_strand_id
1 'polypeptide(L)'
;MIGDRRTADPCALLRPAALGRFGRTELDPDYGNFDRCDVLVSPPSDAVVDVRVDLDLDPPPEQAKATRTTGIVTVVADPGESHACNRTLVLEGVADMTITVTAKRDDDGEAPLCEIADAATADAVRTLNQGPLARRSPGFPAGSLARQDACTLLTARALEVVPGIDAADPDRGYGGWDCEWESTTSDIWLDLTFDRGGPPDAAGGTSTRLNGLPAYIRPASEGDGACLVQVVHRTYADVHGRTAAETLLVLVGGSRPAERLCRMATHLAGAATARLRRA
;
A
#
# COMPACT_ATOMS: atom_id res chain seq x y z
N MET A 1 -3.33 -2.86 21.90
CA MET A 1 -2.97 -1.52 21.36
C MET A 1 -1.81 -1.66 20.38
N ILE A 2 -1.90 -1.00 19.24
CA ILE A 2 -0.91 -1.05 18.17
C ILE A 2 0.32 -0.28 18.64
N GLY A 3 1.49 -0.92 18.58
CA GLY A 3 2.73 -0.38 19.12
C GLY A 3 3.33 0.71 18.24
N ASP A 4 4.67 0.80 18.21
CA ASP A 4 5.36 1.64 17.22
C ASP A 4 4.94 1.23 15.80
N ARG A 5 4.34 2.18 15.06
CA ARG A 5 3.79 1.99 13.71
C ARG A 5 4.80 1.35 12.77
N ARG A 6 6.07 1.74 12.85
CA ARG A 6 7.14 1.20 11.97
C ARG A 6 7.53 -0.24 12.28
N THR A 7 7.04 -0.78 13.38
CA THR A 7 7.32 -2.17 13.81
C THR A 7 6.08 -3.05 13.83
N ALA A 8 4.89 -2.49 13.59
CA ALA A 8 3.65 -3.25 13.54
C ALA A 8 3.74 -4.35 12.48
N ASP A 9 3.15 -5.52 12.77
CA ASP A 9 3.11 -6.65 11.85
C ASP A 9 1.67 -6.90 11.35
N PRO A 10 1.28 -6.36 10.18
CA PRO A 10 -0.03 -6.61 9.59
C PRO A 10 -0.25 -8.10 9.26
N CYS A 11 0.81 -8.88 8.99
CA CYS A 11 0.67 -10.31 8.71
C CYS A 11 0.19 -11.11 9.93
N ALA A 12 0.34 -10.58 11.14
CA ALA A 12 -0.23 -11.21 12.33
C ALA A 12 -1.78 -11.23 12.33
N LEU A 13 -2.41 -10.41 11.48
CA LEU A 13 -3.86 -10.32 11.32
C LEU A 13 -4.41 -11.28 10.26
N LEU A 14 -3.53 -11.91 9.46
CA LEU A 14 -3.91 -12.85 8.40
C LEU A 14 -3.30 -14.24 8.64
N ARG A 15 -4.17 -15.25 8.78
CA ARG A 15 -3.74 -16.66 8.83
C ARG A 15 -4.15 -17.38 7.54
N PRO A 16 -3.20 -17.83 6.71
CA PRO A 16 -3.52 -18.58 5.48
C PRO A 16 -4.41 -19.81 5.70
N ALA A 17 -4.28 -20.48 6.85
CA ALA A 17 -5.10 -21.63 7.21
C ALA A 17 -6.59 -21.29 7.39
N ALA A 18 -6.94 -20.05 7.76
CA ALA A 18 -8.33 -19.62 7.88
C ALA A 18 -9.03 -19.51 6.53
N LEU A 19 -8.25 -19.36 5.45
CA LEU A 19 -8.74 -19.18 4.08
C LEU A 19 -8.65 -20.46 3.24
N GLY A 20 -8.05 -21.53 3.76
CA GLY A 20 -7.81 -22.77 3.02
C GLY A 20 -9.07 -23.49 2.50
N ARG A 21 -10.25 -23.16 3.03
CA ARG A 21 -11.53 -23.67 2.50
C ARG A 21 -11.89 -23.11 1.12
N PHE A 22 -11.28 -21.99 0.73
CA PHE A 22 -11.54 -21.29 -0.53
C PHE A 22 -10.52 -21.63 -1.64
N GLY A 23 -9.40 -22.27 -1.29
CA GLY A 23 -8.35 -22.60 -2.25
C GLY A 23 -6.99 -22.83 -1.58
N ARG A 24 -5.96 -23.00 -2.42
CA ARG A 24 -4.58 -23.01 -1.96
C ARG A 24 -4.20 -21.59 -1.53
N THR A 25 -3.51 -21.46 -0.40
CA THR A 25 -3.15 -20.15 0.15
C THR A 25 -1.64 -19.94 0.22
N GLU A 26 -1.20 -18.73 -0.10
CA GLU A 26 0.20 -18.30 -0.03
C GLU A 26 0.25 -16.94 0.67
N LEU A 27 0.93 -16.86 1.81
CA LEU A 27 1.20 -15.58 2.49
C LEU A 27 2.30 -14.86 1.73
N ASP A 28 2.06 -13.62 1.33
CA ASP A 28 3.05 -12.75 0.70
C ASP A 28 3.17 -11.44 1.50
N PRO A 29 4.14 -11.36 2.43
CA PRO A 29 4.38 -10.15 3.21
C PRO A 29 4.92 -9.00 2.39
N ASP A 30 5.41 -9.25 1.17
CA ASP A 30 6.17 -8.33 0.31
C ASP A 30 5.36 -7.96 -0.94
N TYR A 31 4.03 -8.10 -0.93
CA TYR A 31 3.14 -7.78 -2.06
C TYR A 31 2.53 -6.36 -1.94
N GLY A 32 3.38 -5.36 -1.69
CA GLY A 32 2.93 -4.00 -1.47
C GLY A 32 3.78 -3.19 -0.48
N ASN A 33 3.19 -2.07 -0.06
CA ASN A 33 3.72 -1.19 0.98
C ASN A 33 3.94 -1.92 2.33
N PHE A 34 4.68 -1.31 3.25
CA PHE A 34 5.11 -1.89 4.53
C PHE A 34 4.03 -1.87 5.62
N ASP A 35 2.90 -1.24 5.41
CA ASP A 35 1.71 -1.24 6.25
C ASP A 35 0.73 -2.36 5.90
N ARG A 36 1.01 -3.08 4.82
CA ARG A 36 0.16 -4.11 4.24
C ARG A 36 0.70 -5.54 4.46
N CYS A 37 -0.21 -6.52 4.43
CA CYS A 37 0.12 -7.94 4.22
C CYS A 37 -0.95 -8.65 3.40
N ASP A 38 -0.55 -9.68 2.64
CA ASP A 38 -1.42 -10.36 1.69
C ASP A 38 -1.40 -11.87 1.85
N VAL A 39 -2.55 -12.48 1.58
CA VAL A 39 -2.67 -13.91 1.33
C VAL A 39 -3.32 -14.09 -0.04
N LEU A 40 -2.56 -14.64 -0.98
CA LEU A 40 -3.06 -15.05 -2.27
C LEU A 40 -3.81 -16.37 -2.11
N VAL A 41 -5.09 -16.37 -2.47
CA VAL A 41 -5.95 -17.55 -2.50
C VAL A 41 -6.12 -17.97 -3.95
N SER A 42 -5.71 -19.19 -4.30
CA SER A 42 -5.93 -19.79 -5.62
C SER A 42 -7.09 -20.80 -5.55
N PRO A 43 -8.32 -20.44 -5.95
CA PRO A 43 -9.40 -21.40 -6.08
C PRO A 43 -9.12 -22.39 -7.24
N PRO A 44 -9.70 -23.60 -7.23
CA PRO A 44 -9.36 -24.64 -8.21
C PRO A 44 -9.64 -24.30 -9.69
N SER A 45 -10.59 -23.41 -9.96
CA SER A 45 -11.05 -23.07 -11.32
C SER A 45 -11.45 -21.61 -11.45
N ASP A 46 -10.76 -20.71 -10.74
CA ASP A 46 -11.11 -19.29 -10.69
C ASP A 46 -9.86 -18.41 -10.64
N ALA A 47 -10.05 -17.11 -10.81
CA ALA A 47 -9.01 -16.11 -10.64
C ALA A 47 -8.44 -16.16 -9.21
N VAL A 48 -7.16 -15.80 -9.10
CA VAL A 48 -6.52 -15.63 -7.79
C VAL A 48 -7.22 -14.48 -7.06
N VAL A 49 -7.60 -14.73 -5.82
CA VAL A 49 -8.14 -13.71 -4.92
C VAL A 49 -7.02 -13.22 -4.02
N ASP A 50 -6.75 -11.92 -4.09
CA ASP A 50 -5.84 -11.21 -3.20
C ASP A 50 -6.59 -10.83 -1.93
N VAL A 51 -6.21 -11.43 -0.79
CA VAL A 51 -6.75 -11.12 0.51
C VAL A 51 -5.75 -10.28 1.29
N ARG A 52 -6.07 -9.00 1.41
CA ARG A 52 -5.19 -7.96 1.90
C ARG A 52 -5.64 -7.45 3.26
N VAL A 53 -4.68 -7.14 4.11
CA VAL A 53 -4.87 -6.30 5.31
C VAL A 53 -3.96 -5.08 5.20
N ASP A 54 -4.56 -3.90 5.28
CA ASP A 54 -3.89 -2.61 5.33
C ASP A 54 -4.06 -1.98 6.72
N LEU A 55 -3.05 -1.24 7.19
CA LEU A 55 -3.12 -0.42 8.40
C LEU A 55 -3.17 1.03 7.94
N ASP A 56 -4.26 1.74 8.21
CA ASP A 56 -4.52 3.06 7.62
C ASP A 56 -4.51 4.17 8.68
N LEU A 57 -4.24 5.41 8.28
CA LEU A 57 -4.37 6.59 9.14
C LEU A 57 -5.60 7.43 8.79
N ASP A 58 -6.69 6.74 8.48
CA ASP A 58 -7.95 7.39 8.15
C ASP A 58 -8.92 7.38 9.34
N PRO A 59 -9.77 8.42 9.46
CA PRO A 59 -10.90 8.34 10.35
C PRO A 59 -11.86 7.23 9.87
N PRO A 60 -12.59 6.58 10.79
CA PRO A 60 -13.66 5.67 10.40
C PRO A 60 -14.65 6.35 9.45
N PRO A 61 -15.12 5.68 8.40
CA PRO A 61 -16.03 6.30 7.43
C PRO A 61 -17.29 6.84 8.12
N GLU A 62 -17.51 8.16 8.02
CA GLU A 62 -18.50 8.92 8.82
C GLU A 62 -19.93 8.40 8.69
N GLN A 63 -20.25 7.78 7.56
CA GLN A 63 -21.61 7.37 7.18
C GLN A 63 -21.82 5.85 7.29
N ALA A 64 -20.77 5.11 7.63
CA ALA A 64 -20.82 3.67 7.58
C ALA A 64 -21.46 3.11 8.86
N LYS A 65 -22.52 2.31 8.69
CA LYS A 65 -23.22 1.71 9.82
C LYS A 65 -22.37 0.58 10.38
N ALA A 66 -22.01 0.71 11.67
CA ALA A 66 -21.42 -0.38 12.43
C ALA A 66 -22.25 -1.64 12.24
N THR A 67 -21.64 -2.66 11.65
CA THR A 67 -22.34 -3.90 11.32
C THR A 67 -22.29 -4.86 12.50
N ARG A 68 -21.16 -4.88 13.22
CA ARG A 68 -20.96 -5.74 14.37
C ARG A 68 -19.82 -5.22 15.26
N THR A 69 -19.99 -5.29 16.57
CA THR A 69 -18.89 -5.05 17.53
C THR A 69 -18.57 -6.35 18.27
N THR A 70 -17.29 -6.64 18.49
CA THR A 70 -16.82 -7.80 19.25
C THR A 70 -15.58 -7.41 20.04
N GLY A 71 -15.74 -7.37 21.37
CA GLY A 71 -14.73 -6.81 22.27
C GLY A 71 -14.40 -5.38 21.88
N ILE A 72 -13.11 -5.07 21.69
CA ILE A 72 -12.62 -3.72 21.35
C ILE A 72 -12.73 -3.38 19.86
N VAL A 73 -13.23 -4.30 19.02
CA VAL A 73 -13.22 -4.15 17.57
C VAL A 73 -14.64 -3.95 17.05
N THR A 74 -14.86 -2.86 16.34
CA THR A 74 -16.08 -2.63 15.55
C THR A 74 -15.78 -2.90 14.08
N VAL A 75 -16.59 -3.76 13.47
CA VAL A 75 -16.54 -4.07 12.04
C VAL A 75 -17.57 -3.20 11.32
N VAL A 76 -17.09 -2.50 10.31
CA VAL A 76 -17.86 -1.72 9.38
C VAL A 76 -17.78 -2.42 8.03
N ALA A 77 -18.93 -2.82 7.49
CA ALA A 77 -18.99 -3.51 6.20
C ALA A 77 -19.42 -2.53 5.11
N ASP A 78 -18.60 -2.43 4.08
CA ASP A 78 -18.98 -1.75 2.85
C ASP A 78 -19.81 -2.68 1.97
N PRO A 79 -20.72 -2.15 1.13
CA PRO A 79 -21.37 -2.94 0.10
C PRO A 79 -20.30 -3.63 -0.76
N GLY A 80 -20.46 -4.93 -1.01
CA GLY A 80 -19.57 -5.65 -1.93
C GLY A 80 -19.68 -5.09 -3.35
N GLU A 81 -18.54 -4.98 -4.01
CA GLU A 81 -18.43 -4.62 -5.42
C GLU A 81 -18.12 -5.88 -6.26
N SER A 82 -18.22 -5.80 -7.58
CA SER A 82 -18.02 -6.96 -8.46
C SER A 82 -16.61 -7.54 -8.39
N HIS A 83 -15.60 -6.75 -8.02
CA HIS A 83 -14.19 -7.16 -7.97
C HIS A 83 -13.54 -7.02 -6.59
N ALA A 84 -14.26 -6.50 -5.59
CA ALA A 84 -13.72 -6.30 -4.26
C ALA A 84 -14.79 -6.38 -3.18
N CYS A 85 -14.39 -6.80 -1.98
CA CYS A 85 -15.20 -6.68 -0.79
C CYS A 85 -14.34 -6.25 0.40
N ASN A 86 -14.71 -5.12 1.00
CA ASN A 86 -13.94 -4.47 2.07
C ASN A 86 -14.63 -4.61 3.42
N ARG A 87 -13.83 -4.73 4.47
CA ARG A 87 -14.25 -4.67 5.88
C ARG A 87 -13.30 -3.77 6.62
N THR A 88 -13.82 -2.70 7.18
CA THR A 88 -13.04 -1.76 7.98
C THR A 88 -13.20 -2.09 9.46
N LEU A 89 -12.07 -2.24 10.16
CA LEU A 89 -12.01 -2.47 11.58
C LEU A 89 -11.65 -1.18 12.30
N VAL A 90 -12.49 -0.81 13.26
CA VAL A 90 -12.30 0.35 14.14
C VAL A 90 -12.00 -0.16 15.54
N LEU A 91 -10.91 0.31 16.13
CA LEU A 91 -10.49 -0.09 17.47
C LEU A 91 -10.94 0.92 18.52
N GLU A 92 -11.58 0.44 19.58
CA GLU A 92 -11.97 1.27 20.72
C GLU A 92 -10.73 1.93 21.35
N GLY A 93 -10.81 3.26 21.57
CA GLY A 93 -9.74 4.03 22.17
C GLY A 93 -8.55 4.34 21.26
N VAL A 94 -8.64 4.00 19.97
CA VAL A 94 -7.66 4.39 18.94
C VAL A 94 -8.35 5.33 17.96
N ALA A 95 -7.99 6.60 17.99
CA ALA A 95 -8.45 7.59 17.02
C ALA A 95 -7.56 7.57 15.77
N ASP A 96 -8.11 8.03 14.65
CA ASP A 96 -7.39 8.30 13.39
C ASP A 96 -6.58 7.11 12.88
N MET A 97 -7.17 5.92 13.04
CA MET A 97 -6.62 4.67 12.55
C MET A 97 -7.74 3.67 12.27
N THR A 98 -7.66 3.06 11.10
CA THR A 98 -8.46 1.90 10.73
C THR A 98 -7.58 0.75 10.28
N ILE A 99 -8.16 -0.44 10.20
CA ILE A 99 -7.55 -1.59 9.54
C ILE A 99 -8.52 -2.05 8.48
N THR A 100 -8.10 -2.08 7.23
CA THR A 100 -8.95 -2.51 6.12
C THR A 100 -8.61 -3.94 5.74
N VAL A 101 -9.61 -4.81 5.71
CA VAL A 101 -9.51 -6.18 5.20
C VAL A 101 -10.23 -6.21 3.85
N THR A 102 -9.49 -6.49 2.79
CA THR A 102 -10.03 -6.53 1.42
C THR A 102 -9.84 -7.93 0.86
N ALA A 103 -10.88 -8.48 0.23
CA ALA A 103 -10.73 -9.58 -0.71
C ALA A 103 -11.05 -9.07 -2.11
N LYS A 104 -10.10 -9.15 -3.04
CA LYS A 104 -10.24 -8.63 -4.40
C LYS A 104 -9.69 -9.59 -5.46
N ARG A 105 -10.07 -9.36 -6.71
CA ARG A 105 -9.53 -10.06 -7.89
C ARG A 105 -9.40 -9.06 -9.04
N ASP A 106 -8.35 -9.23 -9.85
CA ASP A 106 -8.12 -8.36 -11.01
C ASP A 106 -8.91 -8.82 -12.25
N ASP A 107 -9.14 -10.13 -12.37
CA ASP A 107 -9.90 -10.74 -13.45
C ASP A 107 -11.35 -11.04 -13.05
N ASP A 108 -12.22 -11.25 -14.05
CA ASP A 108 -13.56 -11.78 -13.82
C ASP A 108 -13.50 -13.17 -13.17
N GLY A 109 -14.43 -13.42 -12.25
CA GLY A 109 -14.46 -14.67 -11.48
C GLY A 109 -15.74 -14.84 -10.68
N GLU A 110 -15.93 -16.02 -10.12
CA GLU A 110 -17.13 -16.37 -9.33
C GLU A 110 -16.84 -16.49 -7.82
N ALA A 111 -15.58 -16.33 -7.42
CA ALA A 111 -15.15 -16.46 -6.04
C ALA A 111 -15.98 -15.57 -5.11
N PRO A 112 -16.41 -16.08 -3.94
CA PRO A 112 -17.28 -15.35 -3.03
C PRO A 112 -16.47 -14.34 -2.21
N LEU A 113 -16.08 -13.22 -2.83
CA LEU A 113 -15.14 -12.23 -2.25
C LEU A 113 -15.55 -11.78 -0.85
N CYS A 114 -16.83 -11.49 -0.63
CA CYS A 114 -17.30 -11.09 0.70
C CYS A 114 -17.21 -12.20 1.76
N GLU A 115 -17.45 -13.46 1.40
CA GLU A 115 -17.26 -14.57 2.34
C GLU A 115 -15.79 -14.80 2.70
N ILE A 116 -14.89 -14.54 1.74
CA ILE A 116 -13.44 -14.59 1.93
C ILE A 116 -13.01 -13.44 2.86
N ALA A 117 -13.44 -12.21 2.58
CA ALA A 117 -13.17 -11.05 3.41
C ALA A 117 -13.71 -11.23 4.84
N ASP A 118 -14.93 -11.76 5.00
CA ASP A 118 -15.53 -12.04 6.31
C ASP A 118 -14.72 -13.08 7.10
N ALA A 119 -14.18 -14.10 6.44
CA ALA A 119 -13.34 -15.11 7.08
C ALA A 119 -12.00 -14.53 7.57
N ALA A 120 -11.35 -13.70 6.75
CA ALA A 120 -10.13 -12.98 7.14
C ALA A 120 -10.42 -11.98 8.29
N THR A 121 -11.50 -11.23 8.18
CA THR A 121 -11.96 -10.26 9.19
C THR A 121 -12.21 -10.92 10.54
N ALA A 122 -12.88 -12.08 10.56
CA ALA A 122 -13.12 -12.82 11.79
C ALA A 122 -11.81 -13.25 12.48
N ASP A 123 -10.77 -13.51 11.70
CA ASP A 123 -9.45 -13.82 12.23
C ASP A 123 -8.74 -12.59 12.81
N ALA A 124 -8.71 -11.50 12.07
CA ALA A 124 -8.15 -10.22 12.51
C ALA A 124 -8.82 -9.74 13.81
N VAL A 125 -10.16 -9.77 13.88
CA VAL A 125 -10.93 -9.43 15.09
C VAL A 125 -10.52 -10.28 16.28
N ARG A 126 -10.34 -11.59 16.10
CA ARG A 126 -9.90 -12.48 17.17
C ARG A 126 -8.48 -12.13 17.63
N THR A 127 -7.54 -11.89 16.72
CA THR A 127 -6.17 -11.50 17.05
C THR A 127 -6.13 -10.19 17.83
N LEU A 128 -6.85 -9.17 17.35
CA LEU A 128 -6.90 -7.84 17.99
C LEU A 128 -7.49 -7.88 19.40
N ASN A 129 -8.44 -8.78 19.65
CA ASN A 129 -9.02 -8.98 20.98
C ASN A 129 -8.14 -9.81 21.94
N GLN A 130 -7.07 -10.45 21.45
CA GLN A 130 -6.14 -11.21 22.30
C GLN A 130 -5.04 -10.33 22.91
N GLY A 131 -4.80 -9.15 22.35
CA GLY A 131 -3.80 -8.23 22.89
C GLY A 131 -3.23 -7.25 21.86
N PRO A 132 -2.08 -6.64 22.16
CA PRO A 132 -1.33 -5.81 21.23
C PRO A 132 -1.02 -6.53 19.92
N LEU A 133 -1.07 -5.81 18.80
CA LEU A 133 -0.61 -6.31 17.52
C LEU A 133 0.87 -6.70 17.63
N ALA A 134 1.23 -7.84 17.05
CA ALA A 134 2.60 -8.32 17.05
C ALA A 134 3.54 -7.31 16.38
N ARG A 135 4.81 -7.36 16.77
CA ARG A 135 5.87 -6.62 16.11
C ARG A 135 6.62 -7.53 15.16
N ARG A 136 7.04 -6.98 14.03
CA ARG A 136 7.89 -7.68 13.06
C ARG A 136 9.17 -8.16 13.72
N SER A 137 9.47 -9.45 13.53
CA SER A 137 10.68 -10.09 14.04
C SER A 137 11.21 -11.10 13.02
N PRO A 138 12.44 -10.92 12.49
CA PRO A 138 13.35 -9.80 12.76
C PRO A 138 12.80 -8.46 12.22
N GLY A 139 13.24 -7.34 12.79
CA GLY A 139 12.93 -6.01 12.26
C GLY A 139 13.63 -5.73 10.92
N PHE A 140 13.22 -4.65 10.25
CA PHE A 140 13.75 -4.30 8.94
C PHE A 140 15.26 -3.98 8.95
N PRO A 141 16.02 -4.41 7.91
CA PRO A 141 17.43 -4.07 7.74
C PRO A 141 17.68 -2.57 7.75
N ALA A 142 18.87 -2.14 8.19
CA ALA A 142 19.21 -0.72 8.32
C ALA A 142 19.09 0.08 7.00
N GLY A 143 19.37 -0.56 5.87
CA GLY A 143 19.26 0.02 4.53
C GLY A 143 17.86 -0.05 3.90
N SER A 144 16.84 -0.51 4.62
CA SER A 144 15.48 -0.68 4.07
C SER A 144 14.73 0.65 3.93
N LEU A 145 13.90 0.80 2.90
CA LEU A 145 12.92 1.89 2.77
C LEU A 145 11.96 1.96 3.98
N ALA A 146 11.69 0.83 4.65
CA ALA A 146 10.87 0.79 5.86
C ALA A 146 11.43 1.66 7.01
N ARG A 147 12.71 2.02 6.96
CA ARG A 147 13.41 2.86 7.94
C ARG A 147 13.41 4.35 7.56
N GLN A 148 12.80 4.69 6.43
CA GLN A 148 12.74 6.05 5.89
C GLN A 148 11.32 6.62 6.04
N ASP A 149 11.19 7.90 5.70
CA ASP A 149 9.94 8.64 5.80
C ASP A 149 9.67 9.31 4.46
N ALA A 150 8.68 8.78 3.73
CA ALA A 150 8.28 9.19 2.38
C ALA A 150 8.07 10.72 2.29
N CYS A 151 7.32 11.29 3.23
CA CYS A 151 7.02 12.72 3.29
C CYS A 151 8.25 13.63 3.46
N THR A 152 9.40 13.09 3.90
CA THR A 152 10.63 13.89 4.09
C THR A 152 11.56 13.87 2.89
N LEU A 153 11.25 13.06 1.88
CA LEU A 153 12.05 12.89 0.67
C LEU A 153 11.86 14.02 -0.34
N LEU A 154 10.73 14.73 -0.30
CA LEU A 154 10.49 15.89 -1.15
C LEU A 154 10.51 17.16 -0.31
N THR A 155 11.26 18.16 -0.77
CA THR A 155 11.25 19.49 -0.15
C THR A 155 10.18 20.35 -0.82
N ALA A 156 9.71 21.39 -0.13
CA ALA A 156 8.81 22.38 -0.72
C ALA A 156 9.34 22.91 -2.07
N ARG A 157 10.66 23.12 -2.18
CA ARG A 157 11.30 23.55 -3.43
C ARG A 157 11.21 22.50 -4.55
N ALA A 158 11.33 21.21 -4.24
CA ALA A 158 11.18 20.15 -5.23
C ALA A 158 9.72 20.05 -5.72
N LEU A 159 8.78 20.26 -4.81
CA LEU A 159 7.33 20.21 -5.09
C LEU A 159 6.87 21.33 -6.03
N GLU A 160 7.53 22.49 -6.08
CA GLU A 160 7.18 23.62 -6.97
C GLU A 160 7.06 23.28 -8.47
N VAL A 161 7.59 22.13 -8.91
CA VAL A 161 7.37 21.63 -10.28
C VAL A 161 5.89 21.32 -10.57
N VAL A 162 5.10 21.06 -9.53
CA VAL A 162 3.65 20.84 -9.58
C VAL A 162 2.93 22.16 -9.28
N PRO A 163 2.21 22.76 -10.24
CA PRO A 163 1.54 24.03 -10.02
C PRO A 163 0.47 23.93 -8.93
N GLY A 164 0.56 24.80 -7.91
CA GLY A 164 -0.45 24.93 -6.86
C GLY A 164 -0.45 23.83 -5.80
N ILE A 165 0.55 22.94 -5.81
CA ILE A 165 0.72 21.89 -4.80
C ILE A 165 0.81 22.50 -3.39
N ASP A 166 0.07 21.94 -2.44
CA ASP A 166 0.23 22.31 -1.04
C ASP A 166 1.38 21.53 -0.41
N ALA A 167 2.56 22.13 -0.34
CA ALA A 167 3.73 21.50 0.27
C ALA A 167 3.67 21.47 1.81
N ALA A 168 2.75 22.20 2.45
CA ALA A 168 2.71 22.38 3.90
C ALA A 168 1.81 21.35 4.60
N ASP A 169 0.85 20.78 3.89
CA ASP A 169 -0.16 19.87 4.44
C ASP A 169 -0.26 18.56 3.62
N PRO A 170 0.81 17.72 3.62
CA PRO A 170 0.71 16.40 3.02
C PRO A 170 -0.17 15.46 3.83
N ASP A 171 -0.93 14.64 3.11
CA ASP A 171 -1.58 13.47 3.67
C ASP A 171 -0.53 12.39 3.89
N ARG A 172 -0.43 11.93 5.14
CA ARG A 172 0.59 10.98 5.57
C ARG A 172 -0.08 9.68 5.95
N GLY A 173 0.25 8.59 5.27
CA GLY A 173 -0.19 7.28 5.69
C GLY A 173 0.73 6.59 6.68
N TYR A 174 0.45 5.31 6.86
CA TYR A 174 0.87 4.58 8.04
C TYR A 174 2.38 4.31 8.05
N GLY A 175 3.03 4.56 9.19
CA GLY A 175 4.48 4.43 9.32
C GLY A 175 5.31 5.48 8.56
N GLY A 176 4.65 6.37 7.80
CA GLY A 176 5.28 7.34 6.90
C GLY A 176 5.92 6.67 5.68
N TRP A 177 5.33 5.58 5.19
CA TRP A 177 5.83 4.84 4.03
C TRP A 177 5.17 5.27 2.71
N ASP A 178 4.06 5.98 2.80
CA ASP A 178 3.42 6.74 1.73
C ASP A 178 3.32 8.22 2.14
N CYS A 179 3.09 9.07 1.13
CA CYS A 179 2.80 10.48 1.33
C CYS A 179 2.13 11.05 0.09
N GLU A 180 1.02 11.75 0.28
CA GLU A 180 0.25 12.37 -0.78
C GLU A 180 0.23 13.90 -0.64
N TRP A 181 0.22 14.57 -1.80
CA TRP A 181 0.07 16.01 -1.89
C TRP A 181 -0.94 16.33 -2.99
N GLU A 182 -1.84 17.27 -2.69
CA GLU A 182 -2.82 17.77 -3.64
C GLU A 182 -2.54 19.22 -4.08
N SER A 183 -2.90 19.53 -5.32
CA SER A 183 -2.91 20.90 -5.82
C SER A 183 -4.17 21.65 -5.38
N THR A 184 -3.98 22.82 -4.77
CA THR A 184 -5.06 23.74 -4.40
C THR A 184 -5.68 24.51 -5.58
N THR A 185 -5.10 24.42 -6.79
CA THR A 185 -5.50 25.24 -7.96
C THR A 185 -5.88 24.42 -9.19
N SER A 186 -5.79 23.10 -9.11
CA SER A 186 -6.06 22.14 -10.19
C SER A 186 -6.18 20.74 -9.62
N ASP A 187 -6.64 19.79 -10.42
CA ASP A 187 -6.82 18.38 -10.07
C ASP A 187 -5.52 17.55 -10.09
N ILE A 188 -4.36 18.20 -10.02
CA ILE A 188 -3.08 17.49 -10.00
C ILE A 188 -2.80 17.00 -8.58
N TRP A 189 -2.46 15.73 -8.46
CA TRP A 189 -2.05 15.12 -7.21
C TRP A 189 -0.72 14.38 -7.40
N LEU A 190 -0.05 14.11 -6.29
CA LEU A 190 1.22 13.42 -6.22
C LEU A 190 1.16 12.42 -5.08
N ASP A 191 1.45 11.17 -5.39
CA ASP A 191 1.68 10.11 -4.40
C ASP A 191 3.15 9.67 -4.47
N LEU A 192 3.80 9.65 -3.31
CA LEU A 192 5.10 9.02 -3.10
C LEU A 192 4.92 7.85 -2.14
N THR A 193 5.05 6.64 -2.67
CA THR A 193 4.86 5.39 -1.91
C THR A 193 6.11 4.51 -1.94
N PHE A 194 6.43 3.87 -0.82
CA PHE A 194 7.37 2.77 -0.81
C PHE A 194 6.65 1.46 -1.03
N ASP A 195 7.24 0.60 -1.84
CA ASP A 195 6.63 -0.64 -2.26
C ASP A 195 7.61 -1.81 -2.19
N ARG A 196 7.08 -3.02 -2.10
CA ARG A 196 7.81 -4.27 -2.19
C ARG A 196 7.13 -5.19 -3.20
N GLY A 197 7.94 -6.03 -3.82
CA GLY A 197 7.46 -7.09 -4.72
C GLY A 197 8.50 -7.48 -5.74
N GLY A 198 8.07 -8.07 -6.84
CA GLY A 198 8.94 -8.35 -7.97
C GLY A 198 9.64 -7.07 -8.46
N PRO A 199 10.95 -7.12 -8.82
CA PRO A 199 11.63 -5.95 -9.35
C PRO A 199 10.91 -5.40 -10.58
N PRO A 200 10.66 -4.09 -10.66
CA PRO A 200 10.06 -3.51 -11.84
C PRO A 200 10.95 -3.75 -13.05
N ASP A 201 10.30 -3.93 -14.20
CA ASP A 201 10.95 -4.08 -15.49
C ASP A 201 10.61 -2.91 -16.43
N ALA A 202 11.14 -2.96 -17.65
CA ALA A 202 10.86 -1.97 -18.67
C ALA A 202 9.57 -2.26 -19.47
N ALA A 203 8.82 -3.33 -19.14
CA ALA A 203 7.61 -3.65 -19.88
C ALA A 203 6.59 -2.52 -19.70
N GLY A 204 6.06 -1.93 -20.77
CA GLY A 204 5.11 -0.81 -20.68
C GLY A 204 5.72 0.54 -20.28
N GLY A 205 7.05 0.71 -20.33
CA GLY A 205 7.71 1.95 -19.96
C GLY A 205 9.10 2.15 -20.56
N THR A 206 9.79 3.19 -20.09
CA THR A 206 11.19 3.48 -20.44
C THR A 206 12.11 3.29 -19.23
N SER A 207 13.24 2.58 -19.43
CA SER A 207 14.26 2.44 -18.39
C SER A 207 15.25 3.61 -18.41
N THR A 208 15.66 4.06 -17.23
CA THR A 208 16.65 5.13 -17.01
C THR A 208 17.40 4.92 -15.69
N ARG A 209 18.20 5.90 -15.28
CA ARG A 209 18.81 5.96 -13.95
C ARG A 209 18.57 7.30 -13.28
N LEU A 210 18.18 7.28 -12.01
CA LEU A 210 18.03 8.47 -11.17
C LEU A 210 19.00 8.37 -9.99
N ASN A 211 19.96 9.30 -9.91
CA ASN A 211 21.02 9.30 -8.90
C ASN A 211 21.75 7.93 -8.79
N GLY A 212 21.94 7.27 -9.94
CA GLY A 212 22.60 5.97 -10.05
C GLY A 212 21.70 4.74 -9.82
N LEU A 213 20.47 4.93 -9.34
CA LEU A 213 19.50 3.85 -9.12
C LEU A 213 18.75 3.51 -10.42
N PRO A 214 18.49 2.22 -10.71
CA PRO A 214 17.61 1.83 -11.81
C PRO A 214 16.22 2.42 -11.63
N ALA A 215 15.69 3.04 -12.68
CA ALA A 215 14.37 3.64 -12.68
C ALA A 215 13.59 3.30 -13.94
N TYR A 216 12.27 3.25 -13.83
CA TYR A 216 11.34 2.91 -14.90
C TYR A 216 10.20 3.93 -14.93
N ILE A 217 9.96 4.53 -16.09
CA ILE A 217 8.93 5.55 -16.29
C ILE A 217 7.80 4.90 -17.09
N ARG A 218 6.60 4.88 -16.52
CA ARG A 218 5.39 4.29 -17.10
C ARG A 218 4.32 5.38 -17.29
N PRO A 219 4.19 5.92 -18.51
CA PRO A 219 3.06 6.77 -18.86
C PRO A 219 1.75 5.99 -18.76
N ALA A 220 0.68 6.65 -18.35
CA ALA A 220 -0.67 6.10 -18.29
C ALA A 220 -0.82 4.80 -17.47
N SER A 221 -0.04 4.68 -16.38
CA SER A 221 -0.03 3.49 -15.51
C SER A 221 -1.36 3.19 -14.84
N GLU A 222 -2.24 4.19 -14.72
CA GLU A 222 -3.59 4.10 -14.14
C GLU A 222 -4.63 4.78 -15.05
N GLY A 223 -4.43 4.64 -16.37
CA GLY A 223 -5.20 5.34 -17.40
C GLY A 223 -4.53 6.63 -17.88
N ASP A 224 -5.15 7.30 -18.86
CA ASP A 224 -4.53 8.40 -19.65
C ASP A 224 -4.14 9.65 -18.83
N GLY A 225 -4.51 9.72 -17.55
CA GLY A 225 -4.32 10.86 -16.66
C GLY A 225 -3.25 10.72 -15.59
N ALA A 226 -2.35 9.72 -15.67
CA ALA A 226 -1.31 9.51 -14.67
C ALA A 226 0.06 9.14 -15.27
N CYS A 227 1.12 9.36 -14.51
CA CYS A 227 2.45 8.81 -14.82
C CYS A 227 3.17 8.33 -13.57
N LEU A 228 3.62 7.07 -13.62
CA LEU A 228 4.37 6.41 -12.55
C LEU A 228 5.86 6.38 -12.87
N VAL A 229 6.69 6.72 -11.88
CA VAL A 229 8.12 6.47 -11.88
C VAL A 229 8.46 5.52 -10.75
N GLN A 230 9.01 4.35 -11.11
CA GLN A 230 9.44 3.32 -10.16
C GLN A 230 10.96 3.34 -10.06
N VAL A 231 11.52 3.49 -8.86
CA VAL A 231 12.97 3.49 -8.63
C VAL A 231 13.34 2.35 -7.70
N VAL A 232 14.19 1.44 -8.19
CA VAL A 232 14.69 0.32 -7.40
C VAL A 232 15.71 0.81 -6.38
N HIS A 233 15.37 0.74 -5.09
CA HIS A 233 16.28 1.13 -4.00
C HIS A 233 17.26 0.00 -3.67
N ARG A 234 16.74 -1.23 -3.48
CA ARG A 234 17.55 -2.43 -3.25
C ARG A 234 16.80 -3.69 -3.66
N THR A 235 17.53 -4.77 -3.90
CA THR A 235 16.97 -6.11 -4.10
C THR A 235 17.34 -7.06 -2.96
N TYR A 236 16.52 -8.07 -2.75
CA TYR A 236 16.70 -9.09 -1.71
C TYR A 236 15.97 -10.38 -2.11
N ALA A 237 16.17 -11.46 -1.35
CA ALA A 237 15.37 -12.68 -1.47
C ALA A 237 14.17 -12.57 -0.51
N ASP A 238 12.96 -12.74 -1.03
CA ASP A 238 11.74 -12.76 -0.22
C ASP A 238 11.63 -14.05 0.61
N VAL A 239 10.54 -14.18 1.37
CA VAL A 239 10.27 -15.35 2.22
C VAL A 239 10.13 -16.66 1.43
N HIS A 240 9.90 -16.59 0.12
CA HIS A 240 9.77 -17.72 -0.81
C HIS A 240 11.06 -17.96 -1.61
N GLY A 241 12.13 -17.19 -1.37
CA GLY A 241 13.40 -17.27 -2.08
C GLY A 241 13.38 -16.63 -3.48
N ARG A 242 12.33 -15.90 -3.84
CA ARG A 242 12.22 -15.15 -5.10
C ARG A 242 12.95 -13.82 -4.95
N THR A 243 13.45 -13.29 -6.07
CA THR A 243 14.02 -11.94 -6.07
C THR A 243 12.90 -10.93 -5.87
N ALA A 244 13.02 -10.12 -4.81
CA ALA A 244 12.16 -8.97 -4.55
C ALA A 244 12.99 -7.68 -4.59
N ALA A 245 12.29 -6.55 -4.73
CA ALA A 245 12.83 -5.21 -4.66
C ALA A 245 12.07 -4.39 -3.62
N GLU A 246 12.76 -3.49 -2.96
CA GLU A 246 12.13 -2.31 -2.35
C GLU A 246 12.19 -1.19 -3.38
N THR A 247 11.03 -0.63 -3.71
CA THR A 247 10.86 0.32 -4.80
C THR A 247 10.26 1.61 -4.26
N LEU A 248 10.81 2.75 -4.68
CA LEU A 248 10.17 4.04 -4.53
C LEU A 248 9.25 4.27 -5.73
N LEU A 249 7.96 4.42 -5.47
CA LEU A 249 6.95 4.81 -6.45
C LEU A 249 6.71 6.32 -6.34
N VAL A 250 6.73 7.00 -7.48
CA VAL A 250 6.30 8.41 -7.57
C VAL A 250 5.27 8.49 -8.68
N LEU A 251 4.02 8.71 -8.29
CA LEU A 251 2.87 8.80 -9.16
C LEU A 251 2.38 10.24 -9.21
N VAL A 252 2.19 10.78 -10.41
CA VAL A 252 1.59 12.10 -10.60
C VAL A 252 0.39 11.97 -11.53
N GLY A 253 -0.78 12.37 -11.03
CA GLY A 253 -2.04 12.31 -11.77
C GLY A 253 -2.69 13.68 -12.00
N GLY A 254 -3.69 13.74 -12.87
CA GLY A 254 -4.53 14.91 -13.13
C GLY A 254 -4.76 15.23 -14.61
N SER A 255 -5.56 16.25 -14.90
CA SER A 255 -5.98 16.65 -16.25
C SER A 255 -4.87 17.40 -17.01
N ARG A 256 -3.80 16.68 -17.36
CA ARG A 256 -2.66 17.16 -18.16
C ARG A 256 -2.20 16.10 -19.15
N PRO A 257 -1.52 16.50 -20.26
CA PRO A 257 -0.91 15.53 -21.16
C PRO A 257 0.09 14.62 -20.41
N ALA A 258 0.07 13.32 -20.69
CA ALA A 258 0.92 12.32 -20.04
C ALA A 258 2.41 12.69 -20.05
N GLU A 259 2.92 13.27 -21.15
CA GLU A 259 4.32 13.72 -21.22
C GLU A 259 4.65 14.77 -20.14
N ARG A 260 3.71 15.67 -19.83
CA ARG A 260 3.89 16.67 -18.78
C ARG A 260 3.86 16.04 -17.39
N LEU A 261 2.93 15.11 -17.15
CA LEU A 261 2.87 14.34 -15.90
C LEU A 261 4.17 13.57 -15.67
N CYS A 262 4.67 12.87 -16.69
CA CYS A 262 5.93 12.12 -16.59
C CYS A 262 7.15 13.01 -16.35
N ARG A 263 7.21 14.22 -16.92
CA ARG A 263 8.28 15.17 -16.61
C ARG A 263 8.25 15.58 -15.13
N MET A 264 7.07 15.85 -14.57
CA MET A 264 6.92 16.17 -13.15
C MET A 264 7.32 14.98 -12.28
N ALA A 265 6.76 13.80 -12.52
CA ALA A 265 7.05 12.57 -11.77
C ALA A 265 8.56 12.22 -11.81
N THR A 266 9.20 12.34 -12.98
CA THR A 266 10.65 12.08 -13.12
C THR A 266 11.50 13.09 -12.35
N HIS A 267 11.13 14.37 -12.37
CA HIS A 267 11.81 15.41 -11.59
C HIS A 267 11.72 15.13 -10.09
N LEU A 268 10.52 14.81 -9.61
CA LEU A 268 10.24 14.50 -8.21
C LEU A 268 10.96 13.23 -7.76
N ALA A 269 10.93 12.15 -8.55
CA ALA A 269 11.69 10.94 -8.27
C ALA A 269 13.21 11.22 -8.22
N GLY A 270 13.73 12.10 -9.08
CA GLY A 270 15.11 12.57 -9.01
C GLY A 270 15.42 13.31 -7.71
N ALA A 271 14.53 14.17 -7.24
CA ALA A 271 14.69 14.88 -5.97
C ALA A 271 14.62 13.93 -4.75
N ALA A 272 13.65 13.01 -4.74
CA ALA A 272 13.48 12.04 -3.67
C ALA A 272 14.69 11.09 -3.54
N THR A 273 15.17 10.55 -4.66
CA THR A 273 16.30 9.61 -4.69
C THR A 273 17.63 10.23 -4.29
N ALA A 274 17.78 11.55 -4.38
CA ALA A 274 18.94 12.28 -3.88
C ALA A 274 18.98 12.35 -2.34
N ARG A 275 17.84 12.08 -1.67
CA ARG A 275 17.69 12.15 -0.21
C ARG A 275 17.54 10.77 0.44
N LEU A 276 17.40 9.71 -0.35
CA LEU A 276 17.36 8.34 0.15
C LEU A 276 18.66 7.97 0.87
N ARG A 277 18.51 7.40 2.07
CA ARG A 277 19.64 6.82 2.81
C ARG A 277 20.02 5.49 2.17
N ARG A 278 21.29 5.34 1.81
CA ARG A 278 21.87 4.10 1.30
C ARG A 278 22.69 3.46 2.42
N ALA A 279 22.72 2.13 2.47
CA ALA A 279 23.52 1.36 3.42
C ALA A 279 25.02 1.62 3.24
#